data_AF-X1UZI8-F1
#
_entry.id   AF-X1UZI8-F1
#
_cell.length_a   1.000
_cell.length_b   1.000
_cell.length_c   1.000
_cell.angle_alpha   90.00
_cell.angle_beta   90.00
_cell.angle_gamma   90.00
#
_symmetry.space_group_name_H-M   'P 1'
#
loop_
_entity.id
_entity.type
_entity.pdbx_description
1 polymer ?
#
loop_
_entity_poly.entity_id
_entity_poly.type
_entity_poly.pdbx_seq_one_letter_code
_entity_poly.pdbx_strand_id
1 'polypeptide(L)'
;EKGVEEIKGMHQEVYNNLRNAIGAFALQDQRMAQKVIDQKKYIDSLEINLRKTHINRLNVGIELSQRTSGVHLDLINILKRINDHSFSIARAVVGEI
;
A
#
# COMPACT_ATOMS: atom_id res chain seq x y z
N GLU A 1 17.24 10.01 -1.50
CA GLU A 1 17.05 8.62 -1.98
C GLU A 1 16.17 7.77 -1.07
N LYS A 2 16.40 7.72 0.26
CA LYS A 2 15.61 6.90 1.21
C LYS A 2 14.08 6.92 1.01
N GLY A 3 13.47 8.10 0.84
CA GLY A 3 12.01 8.20 0.62
C GLY A 3 11.52 7.56 -0.68
N VAL A 4 12.34 7.52 -1.74
CA VAL A 4 11.98 6.84 -2.99
C VAL A 4 12.03 5.32 -2.80
N GLU A 5 13.02 4.81 -2.10
CA GLU A 5 13.13 3.37 -1.81
C GLU A 5 11.99 2.88 -0.91
N GLU A 6 11.57 3.69 0.05
CA GLU A 6 10.36 3.44 0.86
C GLU A 6 9.09 3.32 -0.01
N ILE A 7 8.90 4.25 -0.96
CA ILE A 7 7.77 4.22 -1.90
C ILE A 7 7.85 2.98 -2.80
N LYS A 8 9.04 2.63 -3.32
CA LYS A 8 9.22 1.42 -4.13
C LYS A 8 8.89 0.16 -3.36
N GLY A 9 9.28 0.09 -2.09
CA GLY A 9 8.92 -1.01 -1.20
C GLY A 9 7.41 -1.15 -1.04
N MET A 10 6.71 -0.06 -0.69
CA MET A 10 5.25 -0.08 -0.60
C MET A 10 4.58 -0.42 -1.94
N HIS A 11 5.09 0.11 -3.05
CA HIS A 11 4.62 -0.21 -4.39
C HIS A 11 4.69 -1.71 -4.68
N GLN A 12 5.81 -2.36 -4.35
CA GLN A 12 5.96 -3.80 -4.60
C GLN A 12 4.93 -4.62 -3.82
N GLU A 13 4.71 -4.29 -2.55
CA GLU A 13 3.70 -4.96 -1.71
C GLU A 13 2.29 -4.77 -2.27
N VAL A 14 1.93 -3.53 -2.62
CA VAL A 14 0.62 -3.21 -3.20
C VAL A 14 0.42 -3.89 -4.56
N TYR A 15 1.44 -3.93 -5.41
CA TYR A 15 1.38 -4.60 -6.71
C TYR A 15 1.18 -6.10 -6.58
N ASN A 16 1.89 -6.74 -5.66
CA ASN A 16 1.72 -8.16 -5.36
C ASN A 16 0.30 -8.44 -4.86
N ASN A 17 -0.21 -7.60 -3.96
CA ASN A 17 -1.55 -7.77 -3.41
C ASN A 17 -2.65 -7.58 -4.47
N LEU A 18 -2.48 -6.60 -5.37
CA LEU A 18 -3.37 -6.39 -6.51
C LEU A 18 -3.38 -7.60 -7.45
N ARG A 19 -2.20 -8.14 -7.79
CA ARG A 19 -2.10 -9.36 -8.62
C ARG A 19 -2.83 -10.54 -7.98
N ASN A 20 -2.65 -10.74 -6.68
CA ASN A 20 -3.33 -11.81 -5.95
C ASN A 20 -4.85 -11.60 -5.92
N ALA A 21 -5.33 -10.37 -5.73
CA ALA A 21 -6.76 -10.07 -5.74
C ALA A 21 -7.40 -10.37 -7.11
N ILE A 22 -6.75 -9.96 -8.20
CA ILE A 22 -7.19 -10.24 -9.57
C ILE A 22 -7.18 -11.75 -9.84
N GLY A 23 -6.11 -12.45 -9.45
CA GLY A 23 -6.00 -13.91 -9.61
C GLY A 23 -7.07 -14.66 -8.82
N ALA A 24 -7.30 -14.27 -7.56
CA ALA A 24 -8.34 -14.83 -6.71
C ALA A 24 -9.73 -14.67 -7.32
N PHE A 25 -10.02 -13.48 -7.86
CA PHE A 25 -11.28 -13.23 -8.54
C PHE A 25 -11.45 -14.06 -9.82
N ALA A 26 -10.45 -14.08 -10.69
CA ALA A 26 -10.50 -14.81 -11.95
C ALA A 26 -10.66 -16.33 -11.77
N LEU A 27 -10.07 -16.89 -10.70
CA LEU A 27 -10.08 -18.33 -10.41
C LEU A 27 -11.09 -18.73 -9.33
N GLN A 28 -11.83 -17.77 -8.75
CA GLN A 28 -12.68 -17.98 -7.57
C GLN A 28 -11.92 -18.63 -6.39
N ASP A 29 -10.63 -18.30 -6.23
CA ASP A 29 -9.76 -18.87 -5.21
C ASP A 29 -9.92 -18.10 -3.88
N GLN A 30 -10.76 -18.64 -2.99
CA GLN A 30 -11.00 -18.08 -1.66
C GLN A 30 -9.75 -18.05 -0.77
N ARG A 31 -8.81 -19.00 -0.94
CA ARG A 31 -7.57 -19.01 -0.13
C ARG A 31 -6.65 -17.87 -0.55
N MET A 32 -6.55 -17.61 -1.84
CA MET A 32 -5.80 -16.47 -2.37
C MET A 32 -6.46 -15.15 -1.97
N ALA A 33 -7.78 -15.06 -2.00
CA ALA A 33 -8.52 -13.91 -1.50
C ALA A 33 -8.28 -13.67 0.00
N GLN A 34 -8.31 -14.71 0.83
CA GLN A 34 -8.04 -14.59 2.26
C GLN A 34 -6.64 -14.02 2.53
N LYS A 35 -5.62 -14.45 1.77
CA LYS A 35 -4.27 -13.87 1.87
C LYS A 35 -4.24 -12.37 1.60
N VAL A 36 -5.02 -11.90 0.62
CA VAL A 36 -5.13 -10.46 0.30
C VAL A 36 -5.77 -9.69 1.44
N ILE A 37 -6.82 -10.27 2.04
CA ILE A 37 -7.52 -9.71 3.21
C ILE A 37 -6.56 -9.59 4.40
N ASP A 38 -5.80 -10.64 4.68
CA ASP A 38 -4.86 -10.69 5.81
C ASP A 38 -3.70 -9.68 5.63
N GLN A 39 -3.26 -9.43 4.39
CA GLN A 39 -2.22 -8.44 4.08
C GLN A 39 -2.63 -6.99 4.36
N LYS A 40 -3.93 -6.69 4.49
CA LYS A 40 -4.44 -5.33 4.74
C LYS A 40 -3.77 -4.68 5.95
N LYS A 41 -3.71 -5.39 7.09
CA LYS A 41 -3.14 -4.86 8.34
C LYS A 41 -1.66 -4.50 8.19
N TYR A 42 -0.91 -5.31 7.45
CA TYR A 42 0.51 -5.06 7.20
C TYR A 42 0.72 -3.81 6.35
N ILE A 43 -0.02 -3.66 5.25
CA ILE A 43 0.12 -2.51 4.34
C ILE A 43 -0.37 -1.21 5.00
N ASP A 44 -1.40 -1.27 5.85
CA ASP A 44 -1.83 -0.14 6.68
C ASP A 44 -0.73 0.31 7.64
N SER A 45 -0.09 -0.64 8.32
CA SER A 45 1.03 -0.35 9.23
C SER A 45 2.23 0.23 8.48
N LEU A 46 2.55 -0.32 7.30
CA LEU A 46 3.61 0.19 6.44
C LEU A 46 3.35 1.65 6.06
N GLU A 47 2.14 1.99 5.61
CA GLU A 47 1.75 3.35 5.25
C GLU A 47 1.93 4.34 6.41
N ILE A 48 1.47 3.99 7.62
CA ILE A 48 1.62 4.82 8.82
C ILE A 48 3.11 5.05 9.12
N ASN A 49 3.93 4.01 9.03
CA ASN A 49 5.37 4.10 9.30
C ASN A 49 6.09 4.98 8.26
N LEU A 50 5.74 4.87 6.98
CA LEU A 50 6.33 5.71 5.94
C LEU A 50 5.98 7.19 6.13
N ARG A 51 4.73 7.49 6.49
CA ARG A 51 4.34 8.88 6.84
C ARG A 51 5.13 9.42 8.01
N LYS A 52 5.24 8.66 9.11
CA LYS A 52 6.02 9.06 10.29
C LYS A 52 7.47 9.33 9.93
N THR A 53 8.09 8.44 9.15
CA THR A 53 9.47 8.62 8.71
C THR A 53 9.63 9.86 7.83
N HIS A 54 8.66 10.15 6.95
CA HIS A 54 8.66 11.37 6.16
C HIS A 54 8.51 12.64 7.01
N ILE A 55 7.58 12.67 7.96
CA ILE A 55 7.40 13.79 8.90
C ILE A 55 8.69 14.03 9.69
N ASN A 56 9.37 12.97 10.15
CA ASN A 56 10.64 13.10 10.84
C ASN A 56 11.71 13.77 9.96
N ARG A 57 11.78 13.43 8.66
CA ARG A 57 12.69 14.09 7.70
C ARG A 57 12.35 15.58 7.52
N LEU A 58 11.07 15.94 7.53
CA LEU A 58 10.65 17.34 7.45
C LEU A 58 11.06 18.10 8.72
N ASN A 59 10.87 17.51 9.90
CA ASN A 59 11.20 18.13 11.19
C ASN A 59 12.70 18.42 11.35
N VAL A 60 13.58 17.56 10.81
CA VAL A 60 15.03 17.77 10.85
C VAL A 60 15.55 18.57 9.64
N GLY A 61 14.66 19.10 8.80
CA GLY A 61 15.02 20.05 7.74
C GLY A 61 15.67 19.43 6.49
N ILE A 62 15.36 18.17 6.14
CA ILE A 62 15.89 17.57 4.90
C ILE A 62 15.32 18.30 3.67
N GLU A 63 16.14 19.12 3.02
CA GLU A 63 15.75 20.00 1.90
C GLU A 63 15.02 19.24 0.78
N LEU A 64 15.56 18.09 0.35
CA LEU A 64 14.94 17.29 -0.70
C LEU A 64 13.54 16.82 -0.29
N SER A 65 13.35 16.38 0.97
CA SER A 65 12.05 15.95 1.48
C SER A 65 11.05 17.09 1.56
N GLN A 66 11.50 18.31 1.90
CA GLN A 66 10.65 19.50 1.90
C GLN A 66 10.20 19.84 0.47
N ARG A 67 11.14 19.86 -0.49
CA ARG A 67 10.86 20.19 -1.90
C ARG A 67 9.94 19.20 -2.60
N THR A 68 9.97 17.92 -2.21
CA THR A 68 9.15 16.86 -2.83
C THR A 68 8.01 16.36 -1.95
N SER A 69 7.68 17.07 -0.87
CA SER A 69 6.78 16.55 0.17
C SER A 69 5.38 16.19 -0.36
N GLY A 70 4.79 17.07 -1.18
CA GLY A 70 3.46 16.88 -1.74
C GLY A 70 3.37 15.58 -2.55
N VAL A 71 4.21 15.45 -3.59
CA VAL A 71 4.23 14.25 -4.44
C VAL A 71 4.58 12.98 -3.64
N HIS A 72 5.44 13.06 -2.62
CA HIS A 72 5.78 11.91 -1.79
C HIS A 72 4.57 11.39 -1.01
N LEU A 73 3.80 12.29 -0.38
CA LEU A 73 2.59 11.92 0.36
C LEU A 73 1.44 11.48 -0.56
N ASP A 74 1.32 12.09 -1.74
CA ASP A 74 0.34 11.69 -2.75
C ASP A 74 0.59 10.29 -3.27
N LEU A 75 1.84 9.90 -3.50
CA LEU A 75 2.18 8.53 -3.89
C LEU A 75 1.79 7.51 -2.82
N ILE A 76 2.06 7.81 -1.54
CA ILE A 76 1.62 6.96 -0.43
C ILE A 76 0.09 6.83 -0.40
N ASN A 77 -0.65 7.94 -0.57
CA ASN A 77 -2.11 7.96 -0.65
C ASN A 77 -2.64 7.07 -1.78
N ILE A 78 -2.06 7.18 -2.97
CA ILE A 78 -2.50 6.44 -4.16
C ILE A 78 -2.25 4.95 -3.98
N LEU A 79 -1.06 4.57 -3.50
CA LEU A 79 -0.73 3.17 -3.20
C LEU A 79 -1.68 2.57 -2.16
N LYS A 80 -2.00 3.32 -1.10
CA LYS A 80 -2.99 2.91 -0.10
C LYS A 80 -4.35 2.62 -0.74
N ARG A 81 -4.84 3.52 -1.60
CA ARG A 81 -6.14 3.37 -2.28
C ARG A 81 -6.18 2.16 -3.20
N ILE A 82 -5.09 1.89 -3.95
CA ILE A 82 -5.00 0.68 -4.79
C ILE A 82 -5.09 -0.58 -3.94
N ASN A 83 -4.42 -0.60 -2.79
CA ASN A 83 -4.53 -1.72 -1.85
C ASN A 83 -5.94 -1.88 -1.29
N ASP A 84 -6.65 -0.79 -1.02
CA ASP A 84 -8.02 -0.83 -0.51
C ASP A 84 -8.98 -1.41 -1.54
N HIS A 85 -8.80 -1.08 -2.82
CA HIS A 85 -9.54 -1.73 -3.90
C HIS A 85 -9.21 -3.22 -4.03
N SER A 86 -7.93 -3.59 -3.89
CA SER A 86 -7.51 -5.01 -3.89
C SER A 86 -8.18 -5.79 -2.77
N PHE A 87 -8.26 -5.19 -1.57
CA PHE A 87 -8.98 -5.73 -0.43
C PHE A 87 -10.49 -5.90 -0.72
N SER A 88 -11.15 -4.89 -1.30
CA SER A 88 -12.57 -4.99 -1.66
C SER A 88 -12.85 -6.11 -2.67
N ILE A 89 -11.98 -6.29 -3.68
CA ILE A 89 -12.09 -7.40 -4.64
C ILE A 89 -12.01 -8.74 -3.91
N ALA A 90 -11.04 -8.91 -3.02
CA ALA A 90 -10.88 -10.15 -2.27
C ALA A 90 -12.06 -10.45 -1.34
N ARG A 91 -12.61 -9.45 -0.65
CA ARG A 91 -13.84 -9.61 0.14
C ARG A 91 -15.02 -10.10 -0.69
N ALA A 92 -15.16 -9.59 -1.91
CA ALA A 92 -16.22 -10.06 -2.81
C ALA A 92 -16.07 -11.55 -3.16
N VAL A 93 -14.85 -12.06 -3.30
CA VAL A 93 -14.57 -13.49 -3.59
C VAL A 93 -14.94 -14.40 -2.43
N VAL A 94 -14.75 -13.95 -1.18
CA VAL A 94 -15.13 -14.72 0.02
C VAL A 94 -16.58 -14.51 0.45
N GLY A 95 -17.32 -13.61 -0.22
CA GLY A 95 -18.73 -13.33 0.07
C GLY A 95 -18.97 -12.34 1.22
N GLU A 96 -17.99 -11.52 1.57
CA GLU A 96 -18.04 -10.50 2.63
C GLU A 96 -18.33 -9.07 2.09
N ILE A 97 -19.28 -8.95 1.15
CA ILE A 97 -19.62 -7.66 0.52
C ILE A 97 -20.38 -6.75 1.48
#